data_AF-X0XWY3-F1
#
_entry.id   AF-X0XWY3-F1
#
_cell.length_a   1.000
_cell.length_b   1.000
_cell.length_c   1.000
_cell.angle_alpha   90.00
_cell.angle_beta   90.00
_cell.angle_gamma   90.00
#
_symmetry.space_group_name_H-M   'P 1'
#
loop_
_entity.id
_entity.type
_entity.pdbx_description
1 polymer ?
#
loop_
_entity_poly.entity_id
_entity_poly.type
_entity_poly.pdbx_seq_one_letter_code
_entity_poly.pdbx_strand_id
1 'polypeptide(L)'
;FIDQCERDGDKVVLAPTVSPEHHGWTRGFARNRNCAFCIAYAHFIFDAAAEGAATLERDADLVERWRAAKALLPDYPTHDDVVVDVEDGQPMTYNIPVPTTPVFPADVITREEQADVRALFERTLQNLRHNGNNAPVMLAVARARLGLTDAYDWLRTELDRRERRNGFLSFNRLVPPARFNDFGHYTEMFGAALPITELVLQSVGDVVRVFPAWPERIPARFERLRAQGGFLVSAERSGSAVTALLIESTVG
;
A
#
# COMPACT_ATOMS: atom_id res chain seq x y z
N PHE A 1 0.08 18.46 17.93
CA PHE A 1 1.27 17.67 17.55
C PHE A 1 2.06 18.38 16.47
N ILE A 2 1.56 18.53 15.24
CA ILE A 2 2.30 19.20 14.14
C ILE A 2 2.83 20.58 14.52
N ASP A 3 2.04 21.40 15.23
CA ASP A 3 2.45 22.73 15.72
C ASP A 3 3.64 22.71 16.70
N GLN A 4 3.95 21.56 17.29
CA GLN A 4 5.01 21.35 18.26
C GLN A 4 6.22 20.59 17.68
N CYS A 5 6.12 20.13 16.43
CA CYS A 5 7.23 19.46 15.78
C CYS A 5 8.36 20.44 15.49
N GLU A 6 9.59 19.92 15.50
CA GLU A 6 10.75 20.64 14.98
C GLU A 6 10.52 21.01 13.51
N ARG A 7 11.12 22.13 13.08
CA ARG A 7 10.99 22.65 11.71
C ARG A 7 12.28 22.37 10.94
N ASP A 8 12.12 21.94 9.70
CA ASP A 8 13.18 21.92 8.69
C ASP A 8 12.66 22.68 7.47
N GLY A 9 13.17 23.89 7.28
CA GLY A 9 12.60 24.84 6.32
C GLY A 9 11.13 25.16 6.60
N ASP A 10 10.28 24.93 5.60
CA ASP A 10 8.82 25.09 5.67
C ASP A 10 8.11 23.83 6.19
N LYS A 11 8.79 22.68 6.24
CA LYS A 11 8.25 21.39 6.67
C LYS A 11 8.48 21.15 8.16
N VAL A 12 7.73 20.19 8.70
CA VAL A 12 8.00 19.64 10.04
C VAL A 12 8.85 18.39 9.95
N VAL A 13 9.68 18.17 10.96
CA VAL A 13 10.31 16.87 11.21
C VAL A 13 9.34 16.03 12.05
N LEU A 14 8.83 14.95 11.47
CA LEU A 14 8.05 13.96 12.22
C LEU A 14 8.98 13.12 13.07
N ALA A 15 9.04 13.44 14.37
CA ALA A 15 9.86 12.73 15.34
C ALA A 15 9.25 12.80 16.75
N PRO A 16 9.52 11.80 17.61
CA PRO A 16 10.15 10.53 17.26
C PRO A 16 9.21 9.59 16.49
N THR A 17 9.72 8.93 15.45
CA THR A 17 9.02 7.86 14.71
C THR A 17 9.79 6.55 14.78
N VAL A 18 9.13 5.42 14.59
CA VAL A 18 9.79 4.11 14.49
C VAL A 18 9.33 3.45 13.21
N SER A 19 10.30 3.05 12.39
CA SER A 19 10.04 2.20 11.22
C SER A 19 9.65 0.79 11.67
N PRO A 20 8.44 0.30 11.29
CA PRO A 20 7.92 -0.98 11.76
C PRO A 20 8.95 -2.12 11.64
N GLU A 21 9.34 -2.67 12.80
CA GLU A 21 10.27 -3.79 12.95
C GLU A 21 11.72 -3.57 12.46
N HIS A 22 12.10 -2.40 11.93
CA HIS A 22 13.43 -2.21 11.35
C HIS A 22 14.52 -1.85 12.38
N HIS A 23 14.42 -0.66 12.99
CA HIS A 23 15.52 -0.07 13.75
C HIS A 23 15.26 0.02 15.27
N GLY A 24 14.00 -0.06 15.70
CA GLY A 24 13.61 0.22 17.08
C GLY A 24 14.01 1.66 17.50
N TRP A 25 14.40 1.83 18.75
CA TRP A 25 14.96 3.10 19.25
C TRP A 25 16.46 3.15 19.08
N THR A 26 16.95 4.15 18.36
CA THR A 26 18.38 4.34 18.10
C THR A 26 18.96 5.49 18.92
N ARG A 27 20.26 5.41 19.23
CA ARG A 27 20.97 6.44 19.99
C ARG A 27 20.84 7.80 19.28
N GLY A 28 20.41 8.83 20.01
CA GLY A 28 20.21 10.17 19.45
C GLY A 28 19.10 10.25 18.39
N PHE A 29 18.22 9.26 18.34
CA PHE A 29 17.13 9.16 17.35
C PHE A 29 17.63 9.15 15.89
N ALA A 30 18.84 8.65 15.65
CA ALA A 30 19.48 8.65 14.32
C ALA A 30 18.67 7.94 13.21
N ARG A 31 17.78 7.00 13.56
CA ARG A 31 16.86 6.31 12.64
C ARG A 31 15.39 6.47 13.07
N ASN A 32 15.07 7.55 13.76
CA ASN A 32 13.76 7.75 14.38
C ASN A 32 13.10 9.07 13.96
N ARG A 33 13.36 9.52 12.73
CA ARG A 33 12.77 10.72 12.13
C ARG A 33 12.18 10.39 10.76
N ASN A 34 11.09 11.07 10.42
CA ASN A 34 10.48 11.07 9.10
C ASN A 34 10.29 9.67 8.51
N CYS A 35 9.81 8.72 9.33
CA CYS A 35 9.51 7.38 8.84
C CYS A 35 8.44 7.42 7.74
N ALA A 36 8.69 6.79 6.59
CA ALA A 36 7.78 6.76 5.46
C ALA A 36 6.38 6.23 5.83
N PHE A 37 6.31 5.22 6.71
CA PHE A 37 5.04 4.71 7.24
C PHE A 37 4.27 5.78 8.04
N CYS A 38 4.96 6.48 8.94
CA CYS A 38 4.34 7.52 9.78
C CYS A 38 3.89 8.72 8.95
N ILE A 39 4.68 9.14 7.95
CA ILE A 39 4.32 10.18 7.00
C ILE A 39 3.05 9.78 6.26
N ALA A 40 3.01 8.57 5.69
CA ALA A 40 1.86 8.07 4.95
C ALA A 40 0.57 8.07 5.77
N TYR A 41 0.63 7.56 7.01
CA TYR A 41 -0.54 7.55 7.89
C TYR A 41 -0.92 8.94 8.42
N ALA A 42 0.04 9.88 8.52
CA ALA A 42 -0.27 11.27 8.83
C ALA A 42 -1.04 11.92 7.66
N HIS A 43 -0.65 11.68 6.41
CA HIS A 43 -1.45 12.10 5.25
C HIS A 43 -2.85 11.50 5.30
N PHE A 44 -2.93 10.16 5.45
CA PHE A 44 -4.19 9.43 5.48
C PHE A 44 -5.14 9.95 6.55
N ILE A 45 -4.68 10.12 7.80
CA ILE A 45 -5.57 10.49 8.90
C ILE A 45 -6.09 11.92 8.76
N PHE A 46 -5.29 12.85 8.21
CA PHE A 46 -5.77 14.21 7.96
C PHE A 46 -6.81 14.24 6.84
N ASP A 47 -6.61 13.47 5.77
CA ASP A 47 -7.59 13.37 4.68
C ASP A 47 -8.88 12.71 5.17
N ALA A 48 -8.79 11.56 5.84
CA ALA A 48 -9.95 10.84 6.34
C ALA A 48 -10.73 11.64 7.40
N ALA A 49 -10.03 12.36 8.29
CA ALA A 49 -10.69 13.25 9.26
C ALA A 49 -11.39 14.42 8.57
N ALA A 50 -10.73 15.06 7.60
CA ALA A 50 -11.31 16.16 6.84
C ALA A 50 -12.52 15.73 6.00
N GLU A 51 -12.43 14.59 5.31
CA GLU A 51 -13.53 14.01 4.54
C GLU A 51 -14.70 13.63 5.45
N GLY A 52 -14.43 12.96 6.58
CA GLY A 52 -15.46 12.59 7.54
C GLY A 52 -16.17 13.80 8.13
N ALA A 53 -15.44 14.84 8.54
CA ALA A 53 -16.00 16.08 9.05
C ALA A 53 -16.83 16.82 8.00
N ALA A 54 -16.34 16.91 6.76
CA ALA A 54 -17.07 17.52 5.65
C ALA A 54 -18.36 16.76 5.32
N THR A 55 -18.31 15.42 5.28
CA THR A 55 -19.48 14.56 5.04
C THR A 55 -20.55 14.72 6.12
N LEU A 56 -20.12 14.98 7.36
CA LEU A 56 -20.99 15.15 8.51
C LEU A 56 -21.35 16.62 8.76
N GLU A 57 -20.91 17.53 7.88
CA GLU A 57 -21.15 18.97 7.91
C GLU A 57 -20.80 19.62 9.26
N ARG A 58 -19.65 19.24 9.84
CA ARG A 58 -19.18 19.74 11.14
C ARG A 58 -17.68 20.01 11.16
N ASP A 59 -17.22 20.64 12.25
CA ASP A 59 -15.80 20.79 12.58
C ASP A 59 -14.98 21.53 11.51
N ALA A 60 -15.58 22.55 10.87
CA ALA A 60 -14.95 23.28 9.76
C ALA A 60 -13.59 23.92 10.13
N ASP A 61 -13.46 24.42 11.36
CA ASP A 61 -12.21 24.96 11.90
C ASP A 61 -11.13 23.87 12.04
N LEU A 62 -11.52 22.64 12.43
CA LEU A 62 -10.61 21.50 12.48
C LEU A 62 -10.21 21.02 11.07
N VAL A 63 -11.13 21.04 10.11
CA VAL A 63 -10.84 20.73 8.69
C VAL A 63 -9.76 21.66 8.15
N GLU A 64 -9.90 22.97 8.35
CA GLU A 64 -8.90 23.96 7.96
C GLU A 64 -7.55 23.68 8.64
N ARG A 65 -7.57 23.38 9.94
CA ARG A 65 -6.35 23.06 10.69
C ARG A 65 -5.68 21.77 10.21
N TRP A 66 -6.42 20.71 9.90
CA TRP A 66 -5.86 19.46 9.38
C TRP A 66 -5.25 19.64 7.99
N ARG A 67 -5.90 20.41 7.11
CA ARG A 67 -5.33 20.74 5.80
C ARG A 67 -4.05 21.55 5.92
N ALA A 68 -4.03 22.56 6.80
CA ALA A 68 -2.83 23.34 7.07
C ALA A 68 -1.71 22.45 7.65
N ALA A 69 -2.03 21.56 8.58
CA ALA A 69 -1.08 20.63 9.17
C ALA A 69 -0.53 19.62 8.15
N LYS A 70 -1.38 19.09 7.27
CA LYS A 70 -0.99 18.18 6.18
C LYS A 70 0.01 18.85 5.22
N ALA A 71 -0.19 20.12 4.88
CA ALA A 71 0.71 20.87 3.99
C ALA A 71 2.15 20.99 4.52
N LEU A 72 2.30 20.92 5.85
CA LEU A 72 3.59 20.99 6.54
C LEU A 72 4.29 19.62 6.63
N LEU A 73 3.64 18.52 6.28
CA LEU A 73 4.26 17.20 6.33
C LEU A 73 5.49 17.12 5.42
N PRO A 74 6.56 16.44 5.87
CA PRO A 74 7.78 16.29 5.10
C PRO A 74 7.54 15.37 3.90
N ASP A 75 8.40 15.50 2.89
CA ASP A 75 8.44 14.56 1.79
C ASP A 75 8.91 13.17 2.27
N TYR A 76 8.62 12.13 1.48
CA TYR A 76 9.10 10.79 1.80
C TYR A 76 10.63 10.72 1.73
N PRO A 77 11.30 10.05 2.68
CA PRO A 77 12.74 9.93 2.66
C PRO A 77 13.19 9.08 1.46
N THR A 78 14.24 9.52 0.76
CA THR A 78 14.76 8.85 -0.44
C THR A 78 16.26 8.59 -0.38
N HIS A 79 16.72 7.56 -1.09
CA HIS A 79 18.13 7.25 -1.33
C HIS A 79 18.27 6.71 -2.76
N ASP A 80 19.19 7.24 -3.56
CA ASP A 80 19.41 6.81 -4.96
C ASP A 80 18.10 6.63 -5.78
N ASP A 81 17.22 7.64 -5.75
CA ASP A 81 15.96 7.66 -6.50
C ASP A 81 14.93 6.57 -6.14
N VAL A 82 15.01 6.01 -4.92
CA VAL A 82 13.97 5.17 -4.32
C VAL A 82 13.59 5.67 -2.93
N VAL A 83 12.37 5.38 -2.49
CA VAL A 83 11.93 5.64 -1.12
C VAL A 83 12.64 4.68 -0.16
N VAL A 84 13.05 5.19 1.00
CA VAL A 84 13.58 4.40 2.12
C VAL A 84 12.66 4.51 3.33
N ASP A 85 12.98 3.83 4.41
CA ASP A 85 12.05 3.68 5.53
C ASP A 85 12.06 4.86 6.51
N VAL A 86 13.21 5.54 6.66
CA VAL A 86 13.43 6.71 7.53
C VAL A 86 14.43 7.69 6.90
N GLU A 87 14.49 8.91 7.44
CA GLU A 87 15.50 9.91 7.08
C GLU A 87 16.94 9.39 7.22
N ASP A 88 17.80 9.81 6.28
CA ASP A 88 19.17 9.32 6.07
C ASP A 88 19.28 7.80 5.85
N GLY A 89 18.14 7.10 5.72
CA GLY A 89 18.05 5.66 5.56
C GLY A 89 18.70 5.17 4.28
N GLN A 90 18.90 3.85 4.21
CA GLN A 90 19.37 3.19 3.00
C GLN A 90 18.42 2.03 2.67
N PRO A 91 18.35 1.61 1.40
CA PRO A 91 17.59 0.42 1.04
C PRO A 91 18.03 -0.79 1.87
N MET A 92 17.06 -1.48 2.47
CA MET A 92 17.30 -2.65 3.30
C MET A 92 16.41 -3.82 2.89
N THR A 93 16.88 -5.04 3.15
CA THR A 93 16.09 -6.26 2.97
C THR A 93 15.46 -6.65 4.30
N TYR A 94 14.12 -6.55 4.40
CA TYR A 94 13.40 -6.88 5.63
C TYR A 94 12.04 -7.56 5.37
N ASN A 95 11.25 -7.82 6.43
CA ASN A 95 9.94 -8.46 6.30
C ASN A 95 8.82 -7.45 6.00
N ILE A 96 8.85 -6.24 6.55
CA ILE A 96 7.86 -5.18 6.26
C ILE A 96 8.38 -4.29 5.14
N PRO A 97 7.62 -4.08 4.05
CA PRO A 97 8.05 -3.25 2.94
C PRO A 97 7.70 -1.77 3.20
N VAL A 98 8.24 -1.20 4.28
CA VAL A 98 7.95 0.17 4.76
C VAL A 98 7.98 1.23 3.64
N PRO A 99 8.96 1.24 2.72
CA PRO A 99 9.01 2.22 1.63
C PRO A 99 7.79 2.25 0.72
N THR A 100 7.00 1.17 0.67
CA THR A 100 5.82 1.04 -0.20
C THR A 100 4.50 1.20 0.53
N THR A 101 4.55 1.40 1.85
CA THR A 101 3.36 1.64 2.69
C THR A 101 2.52 2.85 2.30
N PRO A 102 3.07 3.92 1.68
CA PRO A 102 2.28 4.99 1.08
C PRO A 102 1.28 4.51 0.01
N VAL A 103 1.65 3.49 -0.78
CA VAL A 103 0.78 2.93 -1.84
C VAL A 103 -0.26 1.99 -1.24
N PHE A 104 0.18 1.11 -0.34
CA PHE A 104 -0.68 0.24 0.44
C PHE A 104 0.07 -0.19 1.70
N PRO A 105 -0.52 -0.09 2.91
CA PRO A 105 -1.95 0.08 3.19
C PRO A 105 -2.43 1.52 3.50
N ALA A 106 -1.59 2.55 3.32
CA ALA A 106 -2.02 3.91 3.64
C ALA A 106 -2.91 4.54 2.55
N ASP A 107 -2.85 4.03 1.32
CA ASP A 107 -3.74 4.41 0.21
C ASP A 107 -3.61 5.89 -0.21
N VAL A 108 -2.46 6.53 0.10
CA VAL A 108 -2.19 7.95 -0.18
C VAL A 108 -1.38 8.18 -1.45
N ILE A 109 -0.81 7.12 -2.03
CA ILE A 109 -0.15 7.15 -3.34
C ILE A 109 -0.91 6.23 -4.28
N THR A 110 -1.42 6.81 -5.36
CA THR A 110 -2.25 6.12 -6.35
C THR A 110 -1.63 6.19 -7.76
N ARG A 111 -2.26 5.54 -8.73
CA ARG A 111 -1.80 5.55 -10.13
C ARG A 111 -1.97 6.92 -10.80
N GLU A 112 -2.84 7.75 -10.25
CA GLU A 112 -3.21 9.08 -10.74
C GLU A 112 -2.30 10.19 -10.22
N GLU A 113 -1.34 9.85 -9.36
CA GLU A 113 -0.31 10.77 -8.92
C GLU A 113 0.47 11.39 -10.09
N GLN A 114 1.13 12.51 -9.78
CA GLN A 114 2.05 13.15 -10.71
C GLN A 114 3.10 12.14 -11.21
N ALA A 115 3.49 12.28 -12.48
CA ALA A 115 4.25 11.25 -13.19
C ALA A 115 5.60 10.92 -12.52
N ASP A 116 6.24 11.91 -11.89
CA ASP A 116 7.48 11.80 -11.13
C ASP A 116 7.28 11.04 -9.81
N VAL A 117 6.24 11.37 -9.04
CA VAL A 117 5.87 10.67 -7.80
C VAL A 117 5.53 9.21 -8.09
N ARG A 118 4.69 8.97 -9.12
CA ARG A 118 4.36 7.61 -9.53
C ARG A 118 5.61 6.82 -9.94
N ALA A 119 6.48 7.41 -10.76
CA ALA A 119 7.70 6.77 -11.20
C ALA A 119 8.66 6.44 -10.03
N LEU A 120 8.72 7.29 -8.99
CA LEU A 120 9.48 7.03 -7.77
C LEU A 120 8.99 5.76 -7.05
N PHE A 121 7.68 5.62 -6.86
CA PHE A 121 7.12 4.43 -6.20
C PHE A 121 7.15 3.16 -7.06
N GLU A 122 7.01 3.28 -8.39
CA GLU A 122 7.25 2.18 -9.32
C GLU A 122 8.69 1.67 -9.21
N ARG A 123 9.68 2.57 -9.25
CA ARG A 123 11.11 2.21 -9.05
C ARG A 123 11.34 1.61 -7.67
N THR A 124 10.74 2.16 -6.63
CA THR A 124 10.85 1.64 -5.26
C THR A 124 10.36 0.19 -5.21
N LEU A 125 9.18 -0.12 -5.77
CA LEU A 125 8.63 -1.48 -5.82
C LEU A 125 9.49 -2.45 -6.64
N GLN A 126 10.10 -1.98 -7.73
CA GLN A 126 10.98 -2.80 -8.58
C GLN A 126 12.31 -3.15 -7.89
N ASN A 127 12.83 -2.24 -7.05
CA ASN A 127 14.13 -2.42 -6.40
C ASN A 127 14.05 -2.96 -4.96
N LEU A 128 12.87 -2.92 -4.33
CA LEU A 128 12.69 -3.40 -2.97
C LEU A 128 12.94 -4.91 -2.86
N ARG A 129 13.77 -5.28 -1.89
CA ARG A 129 14.06 -6.68 -1.54
C ARG A 129 13.40 -7.01 -0.21
N HIS A 130 12.76 -8.17 -0.13
CA HIS A 130 12.15 -8.67 1.11
C HIS A 130 12.76 -10.01 1.52
N ASN A 131 12.81 -10.28 2.82
CA ASN A 131 13.39 -11.51 3.40
C ASN A 131 12.48 -12.75 3.29
N GLY A 132 11.41 -12.66 2.48
CA GLY A 132 10.50 -13.76 2.22
C GLY A 132 9.34 -13.93 3.20
N ASN A 133 9.28 -13.15 4.28
CA ASN A 133 8.19 -13.14 5.26
C ASN A 133 7.11 -12.09 4.88
N ASN A 134 6.36 -11.53 5.85
CA ASN A 134 5.29 -10.49 5.83
C ASN A 134 4.96 -9.70 4.55
N ALA A 135 5.95 -9.28 3.76
CA ALA A 135 5.77 -8.39 2.62
C ALA A 135 4.85 -8.83 1.47
N PRO A 136 4.61 -10.11 1.12
CA PRO A 136 4.07 -10.44 -0.21
C PRO A 136 2.66 -9.93 -0.44
N VAL A 137 1.78 -9.96 0.56
CA VAL A 137 0.42 -9.42 0.40
C VAL A 137 0.47 -7.92 0.14
N MET A 138 1.25 -7.18 0.93
CA MET A 138 1.38 -5.73 0.79
C MET A 138 2.00 -5.33 -0.55
N LEU A 139 3.09 -6.00 -0.94
CA LEU A 139 3.77 -5.75 -2.22
C LEU A 139 2.89 -6.12 -3.42
N ALA A 140 2.14 -7.23 -3.34
CA ALA A 140 1.25 -7.61 -4.43
C ALA A 140 0.12 -6.59 -4.63
N VAL A 141 -0.48 -6.10 -3.54
CA VAL A 141 -1.50 -5.04 -3.61
C VAL A 141 -0.90 -3.75 -4.17
N ALA A 142 0.26 -3.31 -3.66
CA ALA A 142 0.92 -2.10 -4.15
C ALA A 142 1.27 -2.19 -5.65
N ARG A 143 1.74 -3.36 -6.12
CA ARG A 143 2.00 -3.62 -7.55
C ARG A 143 0.73 -3.54 -8.38
N ALA A 144 -0.36 -4.15 -7.91
CA ALA A 144 -1.65 -4.10 -8.60
C ALA A 144 -2.18 -2.67 -8.69
N ARG A 145 -2.08 -1.89 -7.60
CA ARG A 145 -2.60 -0.51 -7.53
C ARG A 145 -1.87 0.48 -8.42
N LEU A 146 -0.55 0.36 -8.55
CA LEU A 146 0.19 1.16 -9.52
C LEU A 146 0.07 0.63 -10.96
N GLY A 147 -0.62 -0.51 -11.17
CA GLY A 147 -0.81 -1.10 -12.49
C GLY A 147 0.48 -1.63 -13.11
N LEU A 148 1.41 -2.12 -12.28
CA LEU A 148 2.65 -2.71 -12.78
C LEU A 148 2.34 -3.95 -13.62
N THR A 149 2.99 -4.06 -14.79
CA THR A 149 2.73 -5.12 -15.77
C THR A 149 3.08 -6.52 -15.27
N ASP A 150 3.93 -6.61 -14.25
CA ASP A 150 4.34 -7.87 -13.61
C ASP A 150 3.47 -8.26 -12.41
N ALA A 151 2.47 -7.46 -12.00
CA ALA A 151 1.74 -7.64 -10.74
C ALA A 151 1.14 -9.05 -10.60
N TYR A 152 0.50 -9.56 -11.66
CA TYR A 152 -0.06 -10.91 -11.71
C TYR A 152 1.02 -12.00 -11.58
N ASP A 153 2.07 -11.93 -12.40
CA ASP A 153 3.10 -12.97 -12.43
C ASP A 153 3.95 -12.97 -11.14
N TRP A 154 4.13 -11.79 -10.54
CA TRP A 154 4.78 -11.63 -9.24
C TRP A 154 3.94 -12.25 -8.12
N LEU A 155 2.64 -11.94 -8.04
CA LEU A 155 1.74 -12.54 -7.05
C LEU A 155 1.70 -14.06 -7.21
N ARG A 156 1.51 -14.57 -8.43
CA ARG A 156 1.49 -16.00 -8.70
C ARG A 156 2.78 -16.68 -8.21
N THR A 157 3.94 -16.08 -8.49
CA THR A 157 5.23 -16.60 -8.01
C THR A 157 5.30 -16.66 -6.49
N GLU A 158 4.80 -15.63 -5.80
CA GLU A 158 4.78 -15.61 -4.34
C GLU A 158 3.81 -16.65 -3.75
N LEU A 159 2.64 -16.85 -4.35
CA LEU A 159 1.68 -17.87 -3.92
C LEU A 159 2.22 -19.29 -4.18
N ASP A 160 2.74 -19.56 -5.38
CA ASP A 160 3.28 -20.89 -5.76
C ASP A 160 4.43 -21.32 -4.84
N ARG A 161 5.28 -20.37 -4.41
CA ARG A 161 6.40 -20.66 -3.48
C ARG A 161 5.96 -20.92 -2.04
N ARG A 162 4.70 -20.64 -1.72
CA ARG A 162 4.14 -20.73 -0.37
C ARG A 162 3.10 -21.82 -0.23
N GLU A 163 2.42 -22.15 -1.32
CA GLU A 163 1.37 -23.15 -1.31
C GLU A 163 1.92 -24.52 -0.91
N ARG A 164 1.31 -25.09 0.14
CA ARG A 164 1.55 -26.45 0.59
C ARG A 164 0.54 -27.38 -0.11
N ARG A 165 0.80 -28.69 -0.07
CA ARG A 165 -0.07 -29.72 -0.68
C ARG A 165 -1.53 -29.70 -0.23
N ASN A 166 -1.82 -29.08 0.91
CA ASN A 166 -3.16 -28.94 1.48
C ASN A 166 -3.78 -27.55 1.23
N GLY A 167 -3.22 -26.74 0.32
CA GLY A 167 -3.72 -25.42 -0.05
C GLY A 167 -3.41 -24.30 0.96
N PHE A 168 -2.79 -24.61 2.10
CA PHE A 168 -2.34 -23.57 3.03
C PHE A 168 -1.08 -22.90 2.51
N LEU A 169 -1.00 -21.58 2.69
CA LEU A 169 0.19 -20.79 2.37
C LEU A 169 1.16 -20.78 3.56
N SER A 170 2.44 -21.08 3.30
CA SER A 170 3.53 -20.86 4.25
C SER A 170 3.88 -19.38 4.36
N PHE A 171 4.32 -19.00 5.55
CA PHE A 171 4.68 -17.62 5.82
C PHE A 171 5.98 -17.19 5.11
N ASN A 172 6.99 -18.07 5.05
CA ASN A 172 8.24 -17.82 4.34
C ASN A 172 8.33 -18.60 3.01
N ARG A 173 8.93 -17.98 1.97
CA ARG A 173 9.12 -18.52 0.61
C ARG A 173 10.52 -19.10 0.35
N LEU A 174 11.46 -18.85 1.25
CA LEU A 174 12.87 -19.22 1.09
C LEU A 174 13.07 -20.68 1.48
N VAL A 175 14.09 -21.30 0.90
CA VAL A 175 14.48 -22.69 1.16
C VAL A 175 15.96 -22.75 1.52
N PRO A 176 16.34 -23.23 2.72
CA PRO A 176 15.45 -23.60 3.82
C PRO A 176 14.73 -22.37 4.42
N PRO A 177 13.53 -22.53 5.01
CA PRO A 177 12.83 -21.42 5.65
C PRO A 177 13.54 -20.97 6.94
N ALA A 178 13.22 -19.77 7.41
CA ALA A 178 13.70 -19.32 8.71
C ALA A 178 13.04 -20.13 9.85
N ARG A 179 13.82 -20.60 10.83
CA ARG A 179 13.38 -21.52 11.92
C ARG A 179 12.07 -21.14 12.62
N PHE A 180 11.78 -19.85 12.78
CA PHE A 180 10.53 -19.44 13.43
C PHE A 180 9.26 -19.84 12.62
N ASN A 181 9.41 -20.15 11.34
CA ASN A 181 8.34 -20.70 10.49
C ASN A 181 7.94 -22.12 10.87
N ASP A 182 8.73 -22.81 11.70
CA ASP A 182 8.44 -24.16 12.17
C ASP A 182 7.32 -24.16 13.24
N PHE A 183 6.99 -22.99 13.81
CA PHE A 183 6.07 -22.86 14.94
C PHE A 183 4.60 -22.66 14.56
N GLY A 184 4.23 -22.70 13.27
CA GLY A 184 2.81 -22.75 12.87
C GLY A 184 2.45 -22.00 11.59
N HIS A 185 1.17 -21.61 11.54
CA HIS A 185 0.60 -20.80 10.47
C HIS A 185 0.42 -19.35 10.95
N TYR A 186 0.65 -18.42 10.03
CA TYR A 186 0.65 -16.98 10.32
C TYR A 186 -0.53 -16.33 9.59
N THR A 187 -1.26 -15.49 10.31
CA THR A 187 -2.53 -14.88 9.87
C THR A 187 -2.40 -13.96 8.66
N GLU A 188 -1.20 -13.46 8.41
CA GLU A 188 -0.84 -12.54 7.34
C GLU A 188 -1.20 -13.12 5.97
N MET A 189 -1.09 -14.45 5.82
CA MET A 189 -1.42 -15.12 4.56
C MET A 189 -2.93 -15.27 4.32
N PHE A 190 -3.79 -15.03 5.33
CA PHE A 190 -5.24 -14.93 5.11
C PHE A 190 -5.61 -13.74 4.23
N GLY A 191 -4.73 -12.74 4.12
CA GLY A 191 -4.86 -11.62 3.19
C GLY A 191 -4.61 -11.96 1.72
N ALA A 192 -4.23 -13.19 1.36
CA ALA A 192 -3.87 -13.56 -0.02
C ALA A 192 -4.99 -13.35 -1.06
N ALA A 193 -6.26 -13.33 -0.64
CA ALA A 193 -7.39 -13.02 -1.52
C ALA A 193 -7.46 -11.52 -1.90
N LEU A 194 -6.90 -10.64 -1.08
CA LEU A 194 -6.91 -9.19 -1.30
C LEU A 194 -6.19 -8.79 -2.60
N PRO A 195 -4.92 -9.19 -2.85
CA PRO A 195 -4.25 -8.83 -4.09
C PRO A 195 -4.93 -9.46 -5.32
N ILE A 196 -5.57 -10.63 -5.22
CA ILE A 196 -6.36 -11.19 -6.32
C ILE A 196 -7.53 -10.26 -6.66
N THR A 197 -8.23 -9.77 -5.64
CA THR A 197 -9.30 -8.78 -5.79
C THR A 197 -8.78 -7.51 -6.46
N GLU A 198 -7.64 -6.97 -5.99
CA GLU A 198 -7.03 -5.75 -6.53
C GLU A 198 -6.51 -5.89 -7.98
N LEU A 199 -6.26 -7.10 -8.47
CA LEU A 199 -5.95 -7.32 -9.89
C LEU A 199 -7.19 -7.15 -10.78
N VAL A 200 -8.37 -7.54 -10.29
CA VAL A 200 -9.62 -7.59 -11.08
C VAL A 200 -10.58 -6.43 -10.81
N LEU A 201 -10.52 -5.80 -9.64
CA LEU A 201 -11.34 -4.65 -9.27
C LEU A 201 -10.59 -3.76 -8.27
N GLN A 202 -10.54 -2.46 -8.57
CA GLN A 202 -10.09 -1.42 -7.64
C GLN A 202 -11.17 -0.35 -7.53
N SER A 203 -11.27 0.30 -6.37
CA SER A 203 -12.19 1.43 -6.17
C SER A 203 -11.55 2.61 -5.43
N VAL A 204 -10.22 2.66 -5.37
CA VAL A 204 -9.46 3.73 -4.72
C VAL A 204 -9.45 5.02 -5.57
N GLY A 205 -9.39 6.17 -4.91
CA GLY A 205 -9.33 7.48 -5.58
C GLY A 205 -10.60 7.83 -6.36
N ASP A 206 -11.77 7.54 -5.78
CA ASP A 206 -13.11 7.82 -6.33
C ASP A 206 -13.40 7.26 -7.73
N VAL A 207 -12.65 6.23 -8.15
CA VAL A 207 -12.80 5.61 -9.47
C VAL A 207 -12.85 4.10 -9.34
N VAL A 208 -13.92 3.50 -9.87
CA VAL A 208 -14.03 2.05 -10.04
C VAL A 208 -13.28 1.62 -11.30
N ARG A 209 -12.21 0.83 -11.13
CA ARG A 209 -11.40 0.28 -12.22
C ARG A 209 -11.63 -1.22 -12.32
N VAL A 210 -12.01 -1.69 -13.49
CA VAL A 210 -12.34 -3.09 -13.78
C VAL A 210 -11.20 -3.72 -14.57
N PHE A 211 -10.66 -4.83 -14.06
CA PHE A 211 -9.43 -5.50 -14.52
C PHE A 211 -8.19 -4.59 -14.61
N PRO A 212 -7.90 -3.75 -13.60
CA PRO A 212 -6.83 -2.73 -13.67
C PRO A 212 -5.42 -3.30 -13.85
N ALA A 213 -5.18 -4.52 -13.35
CA ALA A 213 -3.88 -5.18 -13.41
C ALA A 213 -3.98 -6.69 -13.75
N TRP A 214 -5.15 -7.13 -14.22
CA TRP A 214 -5.35 -8.51 -14.68
C TRP A 214 -4.76 -8.69 -16.09
N PRO A 215 -4.05 -9.80 -16.37
CA PRO A 215 -3.42 -10.01 -17.66
C PRO A 215 -4.43 -10.27 -18.78
N GLU A 216 -4.23 -9.63 -19.92
CA GLU A 216 -5.16 -9.71 -21.07
C GLU A 216 -5.27 -11.12 -21.66
N ARG A 217 -4.21 -11.92 -21.53
CA ARG A 217 -4.13 -13.29 -22.05
C ARG A 217 -5.01 -14.29 -21.31
N ILE A 218 -5.55 -13.93 -20.15
CA ILE A 218 -6.34 -14.83 -19.29
C ILE A 218 -7.77 -14.29 -19.23
N PRO A 219 -8.75 -14.98 -19.82
CA PRO A 219 -10.16 -14.64 -19.63
C PRO A 219 -10.52 -14.63 -18.15
N ALA A 220 -11.33 -13.67 -17.72
CA ALA A 220 -11.70 -13.54 -16.32
C ALA A 220 -13.14 -13.09 -16.15
N ARG A 221 -13.73 -13.51 -15.04
CA ARG A 221 -15.09 -13.19 -14.63
C ARG A 221 -15.12 -13.09 -13.13
N PHE A 222 -15.81 -12.07 -12.62
CA PHE A 222 -16.14 -11.96 -11.21
C PHE A 222 -17.58 -11.47 -11.04
N GLU A 223 -18.18 -11.79 -9.90
CA GLU A 223 -19.54 -11.40 -9.57
C GLU A 223 -19.59 -10.67 -8.24
N ARG A 224 -20.34 -9.56 -8.19
CA ARG A 224 -20.76 -8.84 -6.99
C ARG A 224 -19.62 -8.51 -6.01
N LEU A 225 -18.44 -8.15 -6.52
CA LEU A 225 -17.37 -7.59 -5.71
C LEU A 225 -17.76 -6.18 -5.24
N ARG A 226 -17.42 -5.84 -3.99
CA ARG A 226 -17.74 -4.53 -3.40
C ARG A 226 -16.75 -3.46 -3.85
N ALA A 227 -17.27 -2.28 -4.15
CA ALA A 227 -16.49 -1.07 -4.40
C ALA A 227 -16.90 0.04 -3.42
N GLN A 228 -15.96 0.95 -3.12
CA GLN A 228 -16.20 2.17 -2.35
C GLN A 228 -17.39 2.97 -2.94
N GLY A 229 -18.14 3.69 -2.10
CA GLY A 229 -19.36 4.38 -2.50
C GLY A 229 -20.63 3.51 -2.49
N GLY A 230 -20.53 2.24 -2.08
CA GLY A 230 -21.69 1.37 -1.92
C GLY A 230 -22.14 0.68 -3.21
N PHE A 231 -21.20 0.23 -4.03
CA PHE A 231 -21.49 -0.50 -5.27
C PHE A 231 -21.15 -1.98 -5.19
N LEU A 232 -21.90 -2.80 -5.92
CA LEU A 232 -21.55 -4.17 -6.28
C LEU A 232 -21.27 -4.24 -7.78
N VAL A 233 -20.11 -4.78 -8.13
CA VAL A 233 -19.62 -4.84 -9.50
C VAL A 233 -19.46 -6.30 -9.91
N SER A 234 -20.00 -6.64 -11.08
CA SER A 234 -19.74 -7.90 -11.78
C SER A 234 -19.19 -7.57 -13.16
N ALA A 235 -18.17 -8.30 -13.61
CA ALA A 235 -17.64 -8.07 -14.94
C ALA A 235 -17.05 -9.34 -15.55
N GLU A 236 -17.01 -9.36 -16.87
CA GLU A 236 -16.36 -10.38 -17.69
C GLU A 236 -15.40 -9.72 -18.67
N ARG A 237 -14.28 -10.39 -18.92
CA ARG A 237 -13.25 -9.96 -19.86
C ARG A 237 -12.79 -11.12 -20.72
N SER A 238 -12.62 -10.83 -22.01
CA SER A 238 -11.96 -11.70 -22.98
C SER A 238 -10.95 -10.89 -23.80
N GLY A 239 -9.67 -11.27 -23.75
CA GLY A 239 -8.60 -10.49 -24.37
C GLY A 239 -8.44 -9.11 -23.70
N SER A 240 -8.31 -8.05 -24.50
CA SER A 240 -8.22 -6.67 -24.01
C SER A 240 -9.57 -6.03 -23.67
N ALA A 241 -10.70 -6.67 -23.99
CA ALA A 241 -12.03 -6.07 -23.88
C ALA A 241 -12.84 -6.61 -22.70
N VAL A 242 -13.49 -5.69 -21.97
CA VAL A 242 -14.58 -6.03 -21.04
C VAL A 242 -15.82 -6.36 -21.87
N THR A 243 -16.30 -7.60 -21.76
CA THR A 243 -17.41 -8.12 -22.57
C THR A 243 -18.76 -8.03 -21.86
N ALA A 244 -18.75 -7.95 -20.53
CA ALA A 244 -19.93 -7.67 -19.72
C ALA A 244 -19.54 -6.85 -18.49
N LEU A 245 -20.41 -5.91 -18.11
CA LEU A 245 -20.26 -5.10 -16.90
C LEU A 245 -21.65 -4.84 -16.31
N LEU A 246 -21.81 -5.15 -15.02
CA LEU A 246 -22.98 -4.84 -14.23
C LEU A 246 -22.53 -4.10 -12.96
N ILE A 247 -23.13 -2.94 -12.71
CA ILE A 247 -22.90 -2.14 -11.52
C ILE A 247 -24.25 -1.93 -10.83
N GLU A 248 -24.37 -2.39 -9.59
CA GLU A 248 -25.55 -2.24 -8.73
C GLU A 248 -25.21 -1.27 -7.59
N SER A 249 -25.91 -0.13 -7.52
CA SER A 249 -25.86 0.74 -6.33
C SER A 249 -26.63 0.08 -5.20
N THR A 250 -26.02 0.01 -4.02
CA THR A 250 -26.66 -0.52 -2.80
C THR A 250 -27.20 0.56 -1.87
N VAL A 251 -27.02 1.83 -2.26
CA VAL A 251 -27.35 3.01 -1.43
C VAL A 251 -28.30 4.01 -2.10
N GLY A 252 -28.73 3.75 -3.35
CA GLY A 252 -29.67 4.60 -4.09
C GLY A 252 -29.00 5.46 -5.15
#